data_AF-A0A382Q8R2-F1
#
_entry.id   AF-A0A382Q8R2-F1
#
_cell.length_a   1.000
_cell.length_b   1.000
_cell.length_c   1.000
_cell.angle_alpha   90.00
_cell.angle_beta   90.00
_cell.angle_gamma   90.00
#
_symmetry.space_group_name_H-M   'P 1'
#
loop_
_entity.id
_entity.type
_entity.pdbx_description
1 polymer ?
#
loop_
_entity_poly.entity_id
_entity_poly.type
_entity_poly.pdbx_seq_one_letter_code
_entity_poly.pdbx_strand_id
1 'polypeptide(L)'
;IVFLSDALEDLQIREPQASMAVLSRDLDGAEELYRGLIRADVPNMSLIKNQEFSFKPGIEVTEVAQTKGLEFDYVIVTDADASTYGIDEASRHLLYVGVTRAAHQLWLLHTRRPSGLLPEISDSSG
;
A
#
# COMPACT_ATOMS: atom_id res chain seq x y z
N ILE A 1 8.01 5.44 8.60
CA ILE A 1 7.91 6.54 7.62
C ILE A 1 9.20 6.68 6.82
N VAL A 2 10.36 6.99 7.41
CA VAL A 2 11.64 7.20 6.68
C VAL A 2 11.95 6.10 5.65
N PHE A 3 11.91 4.82 6.04
CA PHE A 3 12.17 3.73 5.09
C PHE A 3 11.19 3.72 3.90
N LEU A 4 9.91 4.00 4.14
CA LEU A 4 8.90 3.99 3.09
C LEU A 4 9.04 5.22 2.17
N SER A 5 9.36 6.40 2.71
CA SER A 5 9.58 7.59 1.88
C SER A 5 10.74 7.36 0.91
N ASP A 6 11.88 6.89 1.41
CA ASP A 6 13.08 6.64 0.59
C ASP A 6 12.78 5.60 -0.52
N ALA A 7 12.08 4.51 -0.17
CA ALA A 7 11.73 3.47 -1.13
C ALA A 7 10.74 3.95 -2.20
N LEU A 8 9.78 4.82 -1.84
CA LEU A 8 8.82 5.39 -2.78
C LEU A 8 9.49 6.40 -3.72
N GLU A 9 10.38 7.25 -3.21
CA GLU A 9 11.17 8.19 -4.02
C GLU A 9 12.04 7.45 -5.03
N ASP A 10 12.78 6.43 -4.57
CA ASP A 10 13.59 5.59 -5.43
C ASP A 10 12.74 4.91 -6.52
N LEU A 11 11.55 4.43 -6.17
CA LEU A 11 10.64 3.81 -7.13
C LEU A 11 10.11 4.84 -8.16
N GLN A 12 9.73 6.05 -7.74
CA GLN A 12 9.33 7.12 -8.65
C GLN A 12 10.45 7.53 -9.62
N ILE A 13 11.71 7.52 -9.18
CA ILE A 13 12.87 7.83 -10.03
C ILE A 13 13.07 6.73 -11.09
N ARG A 14 12.98 5.46 -10.69
CA ARG A 14 13.15 4.33 -11.61
C ARG A 14 11.97 4.16 -12.57
N GLU A 15 10.77 4.44 -12.10
CA GLU A 15 9.50 4.15 -12.78
C GLU A 15 8.62 5.42 -12.91
N PRO A 16 9.08 6.46 -13.62
CA PRO A 16 8.43 7.79 -13.63
C PRO A 16 7.06 7.83 -14.31
N GLN A 17 6.65 6.75 -14.98
CA GLN A 17 5.34 6.62 -15.63
C GLN A 17 4.41 5.64 -14.91
N ALA A 18 4.87 5.01 -13.82
CA ALA A 18 4.09 4.02 -13.13
C ALA A 18 2.95 4.64 -12.30
N SER A 19 1.84 3.93 -12.28
CA SER A 19 0.75 4.13 -11.33
C SER A 19 1.07 3.36 -10.05
N MET A 20 1.01 4.05 -8.91
CA MET A 20 1.36 3.45 -7.61
C MET A 20 0.23 3.70 -6.62
N ALA A 21 -0.22 2.65 -5.93
CA ALA A 21 -1.19 2.79 -4.85
C ALA A 21 -0.57 2.41 -3.50
N VAL A 22 -0.66 3.32 -2.53
CA VAL A 22 -0.29 3.05 -1.14
C VAL A 22 -1.58 2.88 -0.34
N LEU A 23 -1.82 1.65 0.08
CA LEU A 23 -3.06 1.21 0.69
C LEU A 23 -2.89 1.04 2.18
N SER A 24 -3.77 1.67 2.93
CA SER A 24 -4.01 1.40 4.34
C SER A 24 -5.30 0.58 4.50
N ARG A 25 -5.56 0.08 5.71
CA ARG A 25 -6.80 -0.67 5.96
C ARG A 25 -8.05 0.19 5.80
N ASP A 26 -8.01 1.40 6.33
CA ASP A 26 -9.13 2.35 6.39
C ASP A 26 -8.67 3.79 6.13
N LEU A 27 -9.62 4.68 5.89
CA LEU A 27 -9.33 6.05 5.49
C LEU A 27 -8.56 6.84 6.56
N ASP A 28 -8.80 6.58 7.84
CA ASP A 28 -8.08 7.24 8.92
C ASP A 28 -6.58 6.89 8.88
N GLY A 29 -6.26 5.60 8.66
CA GLY A 29 -4.89 5.15 8.42
C GLY A 29 -4.28 5.77 7.16
N ALA A 30 -5.05 5.89 6.06
CA ALA A 30 -4.58 6.51 4.82
C ALA A 30 -4.19 7.97 5.04
N GLU A 31 -5.02 8.70 5.78
CA GLU A 31 -4.78 10.10 6.11
C GLU A 31 -3.55 10.30 6.99
N GLU A 32 -3.36 9.44 7.99
CA GLU A 32 -2.19 9.49 8.85
C GLU A 32 -0.90 9.19 8.07
N LEU A 33 -0.94 8.15 7.24
CA LEU A 33 0.17 7.78 6.38
C LEU A 33 0.52 8.91 5.39
N TYR A 34 -0.50 9.48 4.72
CA TYR A 34 -0.33 10.58 3.79
C TYR A 34 0.32 11.79 4.48
N ARG A 35 -0.15 12.18 5.68
CA ARG A 35 0.48 13.26 6.47
C ARG A 35 1.93 12.95 6.81
N GLY A 36 2.23 11.69 7.16
CA GLY A 36 3.60 11.24 7.45
C GLY A 36 4.52 11.38 6.25
N LEU A 37 4.07 10.94 5.07
CA LEU A 37 4.82 11.01 3.82
C LEU A 37 5.01 12.45 3.32
N ILE A 38 4.00 13.32 3.48
CA ILE A 38 4.14 14.76 3.20
C ILE A 38 5.21 15.41 4.09
N ARG A 39 5.26 15.07 5.38
CA ARG A 39 6.31 15.57 6.29
C ARG A 39 7.71 15.05 5.95
N ALA A 40 7.78 13.97 5.17
CA ALA A 40 9.03 13.41 4.66
C ALA A 40 9.37 13.91 3.25
N ASP A 41 8.64 14.91 2.73
CA ASP A 41 8.87 15.56 1.42
C ASP A 41 8.72 14.64 0.20
N VAL A 42 7.96 13.53 0.31
CA VAL A 42 7.70 12.63 -0.83
C VAL A 42 6.86 13.35 -1.91
N PRO A 43 7.36 13.46 -3.16
CA PRO A 43 6.68 14.21 -4.21
C PRO A 43 5.60 13.42 -4.94
N ASN A 44 4.82 14.13 -5.77
CA ASN A 44 3.84 13.56 -6.72
C ASN A 44 2.88 12.53 -6.07
N MET A 45 2.24 12.96 -4.99
CA MET A 45 1.37 12.11 -4.19
C MET A 45 0.02 12.77 -3.91
N SER A 46 -1.06 12.00 -4.02
CA SER A 46 -2.43 12.45 -3.75
C SER A 46 -3.12 11.53 -2.75
N LEU A 47 -3.93 12.11 -1.85
CA LEU A 47 -4.83 11.34 -0.98
C LEU A 47 -6.17 11.17 -1.68
N ILE A 48 -6.60 9.92 -1.88
CA ILE A 48 -7.86 9.62 -2.56
C ILE A 48 -8.98 9.34 -1.57
N LYS A 49 -10.07 10.09 -1.74
CA LYS A 49 -11.34 9.92 -1.04
C LYS A 49 -12.46 9.78 -2.07
N ASN A 50 -13.55 9.12 -1.67
CA ASN A 50 -14.75 8.96 -2.50
C ASN A 50 -14.49 8.36 -3.90
N GLN A 51 -13.42 7.55 -4.05
CA GLN A 51 -13.00 6.94 -5.32
C GLN A 51 -12.62 7.94 -6.44
N GLU A 52 -12.19 9.16 -6.09
CA GLU A 52 -11.76 10.19 -7.05
C GLU A 52 -10.29 9.99 -7.50
N PHE A 53 -10.00 8.85 -8.11
CA PHE A 53 -8.65 8.53 -8.62
C PHE A 53 -8.31 9.34 -9.87
N SER A 54 -7.04 9.75 -9.97
CA SER A 54 -6.52 10.49 -11.13
C SER A 54 -6.01 9.58 -12.24
N PHE A 55 -5.56 8.37 -11.89
CA PHE A 55 -4.92 7.40 -12.78
C PHE A 55 -3.72 7.97 -13.57
N LYS A 56 -3.09 9.01 -13.04
CA LYS A 56 -1.88 9.60 -13.61
C LYS A 56 -0.65 8.96 -12.96
N PRO A 57 0.53 9.02 -13.61
CA PRO A 57 1.77 8.62 -13.00
C PRO A 57 1.98 9.29 -11.65
N GLY A 58 2.33 8.52 -10.62
CA GLY A 58 2.48 9.01 -9.26
C GLY A 58 1.90 8.09 -8.21
N ILE A 59 1.81 8.60 -6.98
CA ILE A 59 1.39 7.85 -5.81
C ILE A 59 -0.01 8.29 -5.38
N GLU A 60 -0.93 7.33 -5.30
CA GLU A 60 -2.28 7.52 -4.78
C GLU A 60 -2.40 6.79 -3.45
N VAL A 61 -2.59 7.54 -2.36
CA VAL A 61 -2.72 7.01 -1.00
C VAL A 61 -4.19 6.89 -0.65
N THR A 62 -4.65 5.72 -0.20
CA THR A 62 -6.06 5.50 0.13
C THR A 62 -6.27 4.28 1.03
N GLU A 63 -7.52 3.91 1.28
CA GLU A 63 -7.91 2.67 1.93
C GLU A 63 -8.19 1.56 0.91
N VAL A 64 -7.97 0.30 1.29
CA VAL A 64 -8.16 -0.84 0.37
C VAL A 64 -9.57 -0.89 -0.23
N ALA A 65 -10.61 -0.56 0.52
CA ALA A 65 -12.01 -0.66 0.07
C ALA A 65 -12.31 0.18 -1.18
N GLN A 66 -11.63 1.32 -1.35
CA GLN A 66 -11.84 2.22 -2.49
C GLN A 66 -11.25 1.69 -3.81
N THR A 67 -10.42 0.65 -3.78
CA THR A 67 -9.67 0.16 -4.95
C THR A 67 -10.36 -0.96 -5.73
N LYS A 68 -11.61 -1.30 -5.39
CA LYS A 68 -12.30 -2.45 -5.98
C LYS A 68 -12.50 -2.23 -7.49
N GLY A 69 -11.95 -3.15 -8.31
CA GLY A 69 -12.06 -3.07 -9.76
C GLY A 69 -11.01 -2.18 -10.43
N LEU A 70 -10.02 -1.72 -9.66
CA LEU A 70 -8.87 -0.96 -10.17
C LEU A 70 -7.62 -1.83 -10.16
N GLU A 71 -6.63 -1.45 -10.96
CA GLU A 71 -5.29 -2.05 -10.98
C GLU A 71 -4.26 -0.93 -11.04
N PHE A 72 -3.10 -1.18 -10.43
CA PHE A 72 -1.97 -0.28 -10.38
C PHE A 72 -0.70 -1.08 -10.68
N ASP A 73 0.30 -0.45 -11.29
CA ASP A 73 1.57 -1.13 -11.57
C ASP A 73 2.22 -1.61 -10.26
N TYR A 74 2.25 -0.73 -9.26
CA TYR A 74 2.80 -1.01 -7.94
C TYR A 74 1.75 -0.81 -6.86
N VAL A 75 1.64 -1.76 -5.94
CA VAL A 75 0.77 -1.65 -4.78
C VAL A 75 1.56 -1.90 -3.51
N ILE A 76 1.41 -0.99 -2.56
CA ILE A 76 2.02 -1.05 -1.24
C ILE A 76 0.89 -1.18 -0.23
N VAL A 77 0.70 -2.35 0.38
CA VAL A 77 -0.22 -2.51 1.51
C VAL A 77 0.55 -2.26 2.80
N THR A 78 0.14 -1.24 3.52
CA THR A 78 0.69 -0.87 4.82
C THR A 78 0.00 -1.57 5.97
N ASP A 79 0.69 -1.65 7.10
CA ASP A 79 0.20 -2.26 8.33
C ASP A 79 -0.40 -3.65 8.14
N ALA A 80 0.26 -4.52 7.35
CA ALA A 80 -0.05 -5.94 7.18
C ALA A 80 0.24 -6.77 8.45
N ASP A 81 -0.02 -6.19 9.62
CA ASP A 81 0.14 -6.76 10.96
C ASP A 81 -1.07 -7.63 11.32
N ALA A 82 -0.88 -8.59 12.24
CA ALA A 82 -1.95 -9.41 12.78
C ALA A 82 -3.05 -8.63 13.53
N SER A 83 -2.71 -7.45 14.08
CA SER A 83 -3.69 -6.56 14.73
C SER A 83 -4.59 -5.84 13.73
N THR A 84 -4.09 -5.64 12.50
CA THR A 84 -4.80 -4.94 11.43
C THR A 84 -5.54 -5.94 10.55
N TYR A 85 -4.93 -7.08 10.24
CA TYR A 85 -5.49 -8.15 9.45
C TYR A 85 -5.47 -9.46 10.25
N GLY A 86 -6.56 -9.74 10.96
CA GLY A 86 -6.73 -10.96 11.75
C GLY A 86 -6.98 -12.21 10.89
N ILE A 87 -6.94 -13.39 11.52
CA ILE A 87 -7.36 -14.65 10.88
C ILE A 87 -8.89 -14.74 10.92
N ASP A 88 -9.53 -13.83 10.19
CA ASP A 88 -10.98 -13.74 10.03
C ASP A 88 -11.34 -13.51 8.56
N GLU A 89 -12.60 -13.75 8.20
CA GLU A 89 -13.06 -13.66 6.81
C GLU A 89 -13.03 -12.24 6.26
N ALA A 90 -13.39 -11.24 7.07
CA ALA A 90 -13.41 -9.85 6.63
C ALA A 90 -11.99 -9.36 6.33
N SER A 91 -11.03 -9.62 7.23
CA SER A 91 -9.62 -9.29 7.04
C SER A 91 -9.01 -10.02 5.84
N ARG A 92 -9.32 -11.32 5.66
CA ARG A 92 -8.87 -12.09 4.50
C ARG A 92 -9.41 -11.52 3.20
N HIS A 93 -10.70 -11.22 3.14
CA HIS A 93 -11.32 -10.64 1.97
C HIS A 93 -10.72 -9.27 1.64
N LEU A 94 -10.59 -8.40 2.65
CA LEU A 94 -10.04 -7.06 2.46
C LEU A 94 -8.59 -7.12 1.98
N LEU A 95 -7.73 -7.90 2.63
CA LEU A 95 -6.34 -8.05 2.20
C LEU A 95 -6.24 -8.62 0.77
N TYR A 96 -7.06 -9.61 0.44
CA TYR A 96 -7.13 -10.17 -0.92
C TYR A 96 -7.50 -9.09 -1.96
N VAL A 97 -8.46 -8.22 -1.64
CA VAL A 97 -8.81 -7.10 -2.53
C VAL A 97 -7.59 -6.22 -2.81
N GLY A 98 -6.84 -5.81 -1.77
CA GLY A 98 -5.66 -4.96 -1.93
C GLY A 98 -4.52 -5.64 -2.69
N VAL A 99 -4.23 -6.90 -2.35
CA VAL A 99 -3.17 -7.69 -2.98
C VAL A 99 -3.41 -7.88 -4.48
N THR A 100 -4.65 -8.13 -4.88
CA THR A 100 -5.02 -8.34 -6.29
C THR A 100 -5.16 -7.06 -7.09
N ARG A 101 -4.70 -5.90 -6.58
CA ARG A 101 -4.60 -4.66 -7.36
C ARG A 101 -3.24 -4.47 -8.01
N ALA A 102 -2.23 -5.23 -7.60
CA ALA A 102 -0.88 -5.12 -8.14
C ALA A 102 -0.78 -5.82 -9.50
N ALA A 103 -0.47 -5.06 -10.56
CA ALA A 103 -0.24 -5.59 -11.89
C ALA A 103 1.22 -6.04 -12.09
N HIS A 104 2.18 -5.30 -11.52
CA HIS A 104 3.61 -5.61 -11.67
C HIS A 104 4.25 -6.05 -10.35
N GLN A 105 4.14 -5.25 -9.28
CA GLN A 105 4.78 -5.59 -8.01
C GLN A 105 3.95 -5.20 -6.80
N LEU A 106 3.94 -6.08 -5.81
CA LEU A 106 3.26 -5.92 -4.53
C LEU A 106 4.28 -5.82 -3.39
N TRP A 107 4.13 -4.83 -2.53
CA TRP A 107 4.85 -4.71 -1.26
C TRP A 107 3.86 -4.85 -0.10
N LEU A 108 4.16 -5.77 0.82
CA LEU A 108 3.40 -5.96 2.05
C LEU A 108 4.26 -5.53 3.23
N LEU A 109 3.88 -4.43 3.88
CA LEU A 109 4.66 -3.82 4.94
C LEU A 109 4.00 -4.10 6.28
N HIS A 110 4.79 -4.54 7.26
CA HIS A 110 4.34 -4.74 8.62
C HIS A 110 5.39 -4.12 9.57
N THR A 111 4.94 -3.60 10.71
CA THR A 111 5.83 -3.01 11.74
C THR A 111 5.75 -3.76 13.06
N ARG A 112 4.73 -4.61 13.22
CA ARG A 112 4.52 -5.48 14.37
C ARG A 112 4.52 -6.93 13.90
N ARG A 113 3.89 -7.82 14.67
CA ARG A 113 3.71 -9.22 14.29
C ARG A 113 2.99 -9.27 12.94
N PRO A 114 3.57 -9.92 11.91
CA PRO A 114 2.91 -10.03 10.61
C PRO A 114 1.58 -10.76 10.73
N SER A 115 0.63 -10.41 9.88
CA SER A 115 -0.65 -11.11 9.80
C SER A 115 -0.42 -12.61 9.51
N GLY A 116 -1.18 -13.47 10.19
CA GLY A 116 -1.20 -14.91 9.89
C GLY A 116 -1.81 -15.26 8.53
N LEU A 117 -2.29 -14.25 7.78
CA LEU A 117 -2.73 -14.38 6.40
C LEU A 117 -1.58 -14.21 5.39
N LEU A 118 -0.43 -13.71 5.82
CA LEU A 118 0.74 -13.57 4.98
C LEU A 118 1.43 -14.92 4.79
N PRO A 119 2.10 -15.14 3.64
CA PRO A 119 2.93 -16.32 3.46
C PRO A 119 4.07 -16.34 4.48
N GLU A 120 4.47 -17.53 4.92
CA GLU A 120 5.72 -17.69 5.65
C GLU A 120 6.88 -17.30 4.73
N ILE A 121 7.72 -16.36 5.18
CA ILE A 121 8.96 -16.04 4.50
C ILE A 121 9.94 -17.14 4.89
N SER A 122 10.09 -18.15 4.05
CA SER A 122 11.24 -19.03 4.12
C SER A 122 12.45 -18.24 3.62
N ASP A 123 13.40 -17.96 4.50
CA ASP A 123 14.71 -17.44 4.09
C ASP A 123 15.33 -18.46 3.14
N SER A 124 15.20 -18.23 1.84
CA SER A 124 16.07 -18.86 0.85
C SER A 124 17.44 -18.18 0.95
N SER A 125 18.15 -18.46 2.05
CA SER A 125 19.61 -18.34 2.10
C SER A 125 20.17 -19.45 1.22
N GLY A 126 20.31 -19.15 -0.08
CA GLY A 126 21.01 -19.96 -1.07
C GLY A 126 22.20 -19.19 -1.62
#